data_AF-A0A4Q3VYM7-F1
#
_entry.id   AF-A0A4Q3VYM7-F1
#
_cell.length_a   1.000
_cell.length_b   1.000
_cell.length_c   1.000
_cell.angle_alpha   90.00
_cell.angle_beta   90.00
_cell.angle_gamma   90.00
#
_symmetry.space_group_name_H-M   'P 1'
#
loop_
_entity.id
_entity.type
_entity.pdbx_description
1 polymer ?
#
loop_
_entity_poly.entity_id
_entity_poly.type
_entity_poly.pdbx_seq_one_letter_code
_entity_poly.pdbx_strand_id
1 'polypeptide(L)'
;MRLGLRGHVVMADAAVGHSANGASFHSFGEDAHIPAGAYVILRSGFGDPRWARTKDGALIYHAFAGREERLWPESGALHILAPHHTYIERSPALAVL
;
A
#
# COMPACT_ATOMS: atom_id res chain seq x y z
N MET A 1 13.13 2.65 -10.08
CA MET A 1 12.41 1.51 -9.46
C MET A 1 10.92 1.84 -9.42
N ARG A 2 10.03 0.86 -9.67
CA ARG A 2 8.57 1.01 -9.54
C ARG A 2 8.04 -0.16 -8.70
N LEU A 3 7.15 0.12 -7.75
CA LEU A 3 6.48 -0.88 -6.92
C LEU A 3 5.10 -1.20 -7.50
N GLY A 4 4.83 -2.45 -7.87
CA GLY A 4 3.46 -2.87 -8.18
C GLY A 4 2.65 -3.03 -6.90
N LEU A 5 1.47 -2.41 -6.80
CA LEU A 5 0.64 -2.49 -5.59
C LEU A 5 -0.10 -3.81 -5.45
N ARG A 6 -0.56 -4.40 -6.55
CA ARG A 6 -1.30 -5.66 -6.52
C ARG A 6 -0.60 -6.72 -5.68
N GLY A 7 -1.37 -7.36 -4.79
CA GLY A 7 -0.87 -8.41 -3.89
C GLY A 7 -0.24 -7.89 -2.60
N HIS A 8 -0.13 -6.58 -2.41
CA HIS A 8 0.24 -6.01 -1.12
C HIS A 8 -0.98 -5.90 -0.21
N VAL A 9 -0.76 -6.03 1.09
CA VAL A 9 -1.80 -5.94 2.12
C VAL A 9 -1.37 -4.96 3.20
N VAL A 10 -2.28 -4.09 3.60
CA VAL A 10 -2.16 -3.30 4.82
C VAL A 10 -3.05 -3.92 5.88
N MET A 11 -2.51 -4.24 7.05
CA MET A 11 -3.26 -4.86 8.13
C MET A 11 -2.83 -4.30 9.48
N ALA A 12 -3.75 -4.30 10.46
CA ALA A 12 -3.38 -4.07 11.85
C ALA A 12 -2.49 -5.20 12.37
N ASP A 13 -1.55 -4.88 13.25
CA ASP A 13 -0.74 -5.90 13.94
C ASP A 13 -1.61 -6.91 14.72
N ALA A 14 -2.69 -6.43 15.35
CA ALA A 14 -3.67 -7.27 16.03
C ALA A 14 -4.39 -8.28 15.11
N ALA A 15 -4.35 -8.09 13.79
CA ALA A 15 -4.86 -9.06 12.81
C ALA A 15 -3.90 -10.25 12.60
N VAL A 16 -2.66 -10.16 13.07
CA VAL A 16 -1.65 -11.22 12.94
C VAL A 16 -1.80 -12.20 14.10
N GLY A 17 -2.05 -13.47 13.78
CA GLY A 17 -2.06 -14.56 14.76
C GLY A 17 -3.34 -14.73 15.58
N HIS A 18 -4.27 -13.77 15.55
CA HIS A 18 -5.61 -13.92 16.16
C HIS A 18 -6.67 -14.04 15.05
N SER A 19 -7.61 -14.98 15.17
CA SER A 19 -8.79 -15.03 14.29
C SER A 19 -9.69 -13.83 14.63
N ALA A 20 -9.38 -12.70 14.02
CA ALA A 20 -9.94 -11.45 14.48
C ALA A 20 -11.37 -11.28 13.95
N ASN A 21 -12.35 -11.51 14.82
CA ASN A 21 -13.59 -10.78 14.75
C ASN A 21 -13.26 -9.30 14.99
N GLY A 22 -13.07 -8.53 13.91
CA GLY A 22 -12.94 -7.07 13.95
C GLY A 22 -11.57 -6.47 13.58
N ALA A 23 -10.53 -7.26 13.26
CA ALA A 23 -9.29 -6.67 12.78
C ALA A 23 -9.33 -6.40 11.27
N SER A 24 -9.08 -5.15 10.91
CA SER A 24 -9.16 -4.67 9.54
C SER A 24 -7.86 -4.87 8.77
N PHE A 25 -7.99 -5.47 7.58
CA PHE A 25 -6.97 -5.44 6.54
C PHE A 25 -7.54 -4.85 5.24
N HIS A 26 -6.66 -4.48 4.31
CA HIS A 26 -6.98 -4.08 2.96
C HIS A 26 -5.93 -4.65 2.01
N SER A 27 -6.37 -5.48 1.06
CA SER A 27 -5.56 -5.97 -0.03
C SER A 27 -5.68 -5.05 -1.24
N PHE A 28 -4.56 -4.60 -1.79
CA PHE A 28 -4.54 -3.87 -3.05
C PHE A 28 -4.75 -4.85 -4.21
N GLY A 29 -5.82 -4.62 -4.99
CA GLY A 29 -6.14 -5.38 -6.19
C GLY A 29 -5.68 -4.69 -7.47
N GLU A 30 -5.31 -3.42 -7.38
CA GLU A 30 -5.01 -2.54 -8.50
C GLU A 30 -3.63 -2.83 -9.08
N ASP A 31 -3.55 -2.93 -10.41
CA ASP A 31 -2.30 -3.03 -11.17
C ASP A 31 -1.55 -1.68 -11.26
N ALA A 32 -1.59 -0.90 -10.18
CA ALA A 32 -0.93 0.39 -10.08
C ALA A 32 0.58 0.22 -9.81
N HIS A 33 1.39 0.94 -10.58
CA HIS A 33 2.84 0.95 -10.44
C HIS A 33 3.29 2.27 -9.82
N ILE A 34 3.76 2.21 -8.58
CA ILE A 34 4.16 3.38 -7.80
C ILE A 34 5.63 3.71 -8.12
N PRO A 35 5.92 4.89 -8.71
CA PRO A 35 7.28 5.29 -8.97
C PRO A 35 7.99 5.69 -7.65
N ALA A 36 9.33 5.67 -7.69
CA ALA A 36 10.12 6.20 -6.59
C ALA A 36 9.74 7.67 -6.27
N GLY A 37 9.61 7.98 -4.99
CA GLY A 37 9.23 9.33 -4.52
C GLY A 37 7.73 9.64 -4.56
N ALA A 38 6.87 8.70 -4.98
CA ALA A 38 5.42 8.83 -4.87
C ALA A 38 4.88 8.16 -3.60
N TYR A 39 3.70 8.61 -3.15
CA TYR A 39 3.03 8.07 -1.97
C TYR A 39 1.69 7.43 -2.33
N VAL A 40 1.24 6.49 -1.50
CA VAL A 40 -0.11 5.91 -1.59
C VAL A 40 -0.95 6.42 -0.41
N ILE A 41 -2.14 6.93 -0.71
CA ILE A 41 -3.12 7.33 0.29
C ILE A 41 -4.29 6.37 0.22
N LEU A 42 -4.35 5.44 1.18
CA LEU A 42 -5.48 4.53 1.37
C LEU A 42 -6.56 5.22 2.22
N ARG A 43 -7.78 5.29 1.69
CA ARG A 43 -8.95 5.83 2.38
C ARG A 43 -9.91 4.70 2.74
N SER A 44 -10.56 4.78 3.90
CA SER A 44 -11.58 3.78 4.28
C SER A 44 -12.77 3.79 3.32
N GLY A 45 -13.24 4.97 2.92
CA GLY A 45 -14.44 5.18 2.09
C GLY A 45 -14.41 4.55 0.69
N PHE A 46 -15.49 4.80 -0.05
CA PHE A 46 -15.64 4.40 -1.45
C PHE A 46 -15.03 5.43 -2.40
N GLY A 47 -14.59 4.97 -3.56
CA GLY A 47 -14.09 5.79 -4.64
C GLY A 47 -13.25 4.99 -5.62
N ASP A 48 -12.96 5.60 -6.76
CA ASP A 48 -12.10 4.98 -7.78
C ASP A 48 -10.63 5.34 -7.55
N PRO A 49 -9.73 4.35 -7.57
CA PRO A 49 -8.30 4.60 -7.46
C PRO A 49 -7.80 5.55 -8.55
N ARG A 50 -6.97 6.53 -8.16
CA ARG A 50 -6.53 7.58 -9.10
C ARG A 50 -5.21 8.23 -8.71
N TRP A 51 -4.51 8.71 -9.72
CA TRP A 51 -3.34 9.58 -9.53
C TRP A 51 -3.77 11.02 -9.26
N ALA A 52 -3.02 11.70 -8.38
CA ALA A 52 -3.18 13.13 -8.12
C ALA A 52 -1.83 13.76 -7.76
N ARG A 53 -1.81 15.09 -7.66
CA ARG A 53 -0.70 15.84 -7.09
C ARG A 53 -1.17 16.65 -5.89
N THR A 54 -0.35 16.69 -4.86
CA THR A 54 -0.53 17.58 -3.71
C THR A 54 -0.18 19.02 -4.09
N LYS A 55 -0.51 19.99 -3.22
CA LYS A 55 -0.25 21.42 -3.47
C LYS A 55 1.24 21.75 -3.62
N ASP A 56 2.10 21.00 -2.93
CA ASP A 56 3.56 21.07 -3.00
C ASP A 56 4.17 20.24 -4.15
N GLY A 57 3.33 19.59 -4.98
CA GLY A 57 3.75 18.92 -6.20
C GLY A 57 4.11 17.45 -6.06
N ALA A 58 4.00 16.85 -4.88
CA ALA A 58 4.24 15.42 -4.69
C ALA A 58 3.21 14.57 -5.46
N LEU A 59 3.67 13.51 -6.12
CA LEU A 59 2.81 12.56 -6.83
C LEU A 59 2.22 11.57 -5.83
N ILE A 60 0.90 11.45 -5.83
CA ILE A 60 0.18 10.54 -4.92
C ILE A 60 -0.78 9.64 -5.69
N TYR A 61 -0.94 8.42 -5.21
CA TYR A 61 -1.95 7.48 -5.66
C TYR A 61 -3.02 7.31 -4.58
N HIS A 62 -4.26 7.67 -4.90
CA HIS A 62 -5.40 7.40 -4.04
C HIS A 62 -5.88 5.97 -4.24
N ALA A 63 -6.08 5.26 -3.15
CA ALA A 63 -6.75 3.97 -3.09
C ALA A 63 -7.90 4.03 -2.07
N PHE A 64 -8.88 3.15 -2.24
CA PHE A 64 -10.12 3.16 -1.46
C PHE A 64 -10.42 1.75 -0.96
N ALA A 65 -10.68 1.61 0.33
CA ALA A 65 -10.97 0.32 0.94
C ALA A 65 -12.44 -0.09 0.80
N GLY A 66 -13.32 0.80 0.30
CA GLY A 66 -14.71 0.48 -0.01
C GLY A 66 -15.56 0.15 1.21
N ARG A 67 -15.33 0.86 2.33
CA ARG A 67 -16.09 0.68 3.58
C ARG A 67 -16.52 2.02 4.17
N GLU A 68 -17.68 2.03 4.83
CA GLU A 68 -18.14 3.21 5.57
C GLU A 68 -17.40 3.38 6.90
N GLU A 69 -17.05 2.25 7.52
CA GLU A 69 -16.38 2.22 8.80
C GLU A 69 -14.89 2.57 8.67
N ARG A 70 -14.31 3.10 9.76
CA ARG A 70 -12.87 3.36 9.80
C ARG A 70 -12.13 2.03 9.73
N LEU A 71 -11.11 1.97 8.87
CA LEU A 71 -10.10 0.90 8.85
C LEU A 71 -9.62 0.56 10.26
N TRP A 72 -9.26 1.56 11.06
CA TRP A 72 -8.86 1.37 12.45
C TRP A 72 -9.64 2.34 13.34
N PRO A 73 -10.64 1.86 14.10
CA PRO A 73 -11.49 2.72 14.91
C PRO A 73 -10.75 3.36 16.09
N GLU A 74 -9.78 2.65 16.68
CA GLU A 74 -9.00 3.08 17.86
C GLU A 74 -7.49 3.24 17.57
N SER A 75 -7.09 3.55 16.33
CA SER A 75 -5.67 3.61 16.01
C SER A 75 -4.94 4.67 16.84
N GLY A 76 -4.08 4.20 17.76
CA GLY A 76 -2.84 4.89 18.13
C GLY A 76 -1.86 4.91 16.94
N ALA A 77 -0.55 4.93 17.20
CA ALA A 77 0.45 4.98 16.13
C ALA A 77 0.27 3.85 15.09
N LEU A 78 0.05 4.23 13.83
CA LEU A 78 0.01 3.30 12.71
C LEU A 78 1.46 2.95 12.33
N HIS A 79 1.90 1.74 12.68
CA HIS A 79 3.20 1.24 12.25
C HIS A 79 3.11 0.75 10.81
N ILE A 80 3.41 1.64 9.87
CA ILE A 80 3.58 1.27 8.46
C ILE A 80 5.00 0.71 8.33
N LEU A 81 5.11 -0.62 8.24
CA LEU A 81 6.30 -1.21 7.65
C LEU A 81 6.28 -0.83 6.18
N ALA A 82 7.17 0.09 5.78
CA ALA A 82 7.39 0.36 4.38
C ALA A 82 7.67 -0.97 3.66
N PRO A 83 7.29 -1.12 2.37
CA PRO A 83 7.93 -2.10 1.52
C PRO A 83 9.43 -1.79 1.55
N HIS A 84 10.18 -2.54 2.35
CA HIS A 84 11.64 -2.48 2.32
C HIS A 84 12.04 -3.06 0.97
N HIS A 85 12.21 -2.19 -0.01
CA HIS A 85 13.04 -2.50 -1.15
C HIS A 85 14.45 -2.69 -0.60
N THR A 86 14.78 -3.92 -0.22
CA THR A 86 16.17 -4.35 -0.17
C THR A 86 16.73 -4.03 -1.54
N TYR A 87 17.66 -3.08 -1.56
CA TYR A 87 18.53 -2.88 -2.70
C TYR A 87 19.11 -4.25 -3.09
N ILE A 88 18.64 -4.82 -4.19
CA ILE A 88 19.25 -5.98 -4.82
C ILE A 88 20.03 -5.40 -5.99
N GLU A 89 21.36 -5.42 -5.89
CA GLU A 89 22.21 -5.47 -7.07
C GLU A 89 21.71 -6.62 -7.93
N ARG A 90 21.07 -6.30 -9.06
CA ARG A 90 20.82 -7.32 -10.06
C ARG A 90 22.17 -7.65 -10.68
N SER A 91 22.66 -8.87 -10.46
CA SER A 91 23.70 -9.42 -11.32
C SER A 91 23.25 -9.29 -12.78
N PRO A 92 24.14 -8.92 -13.71
CA PRO A 92 23.77 -8.85 -15.12
C PRO A 92 23.22 -10.21 -15.54
N ALA A 93 22.12 -10.20 -16.30
CA ALA A 93 21.51 -11.40 -16.81
C ALA A 93 22.61 -12.26 -17.47
N LEU A 94 22.73 -13.53 -17.05
CA LEU A 94 23.54 -14.50 -17.76
C LEU A 94 23.02 -14.53 -19.19
N ALA A 95 23.77 -13.92 -20.10
CA ALA A 95 23.57 -14.11 -21.53
C ALA A 95 23.85 -15.59 -21.78
N VAL A 96 22.77 -16.36 -21.96
CA VAL A 96 22.88 -17.73 -22.44
C VAL A 96 23.36 -17.63 -23.87
N LEU A 97 24.64 -17.99 -24.07
CA LEU A 97 25.24 -18.26 -25.39
C LEU A 97 24.71 -19.59 -25.93
#